data_AF-A0A0F9T7U2-F1
#
_entry.id   AF-A0A0F9T7U2-F1
#
_cell.length_a   1.000
_cell.length_b   1.000
_cell.length_c   1.000
_cell.angle_alpha   90.00
_cell.angle_beta   90.00
_cell.angle_gamma   90.00
#
_symmetry.space_group_name_H-M   'P 1'
#
loop_
_entity.id
_entity.type
_entity.pdbx_description
1 polymer ?
#
loop_
_entity_poly.entity_id
_entity_poly.type
_entity_poly.pdbx_seq_one_letter_code
_entity_poly.pdbx_strand_id
1 'polypeptide(L)'
;MPVEIHGKQYVTVAERIAQMHEASDGVTVVISTEVVRDTDTSISIKATVTCAAGTFSGHATSRYEAGGIEGQSPLEVAETSAIGRALGFAGYGSVEGIASADEVIVAQSRDKWGCKECRATNSSDDKVCINCGRERGS
;
A
#
# COMPACT_ATOMS: atom_id res chain seq x y z
N MET A 1 4.19 -6.10 -16.02
CA MET A 1 4.90 -7.32 -15.60
C MET A 1 4.70 -7.42 -14.10
N PRO A 2 4.05 -8.49 -13.60
CA PRO A 2 3.74 -8.61 -12.19
C PRO A 2 5.04 -8.67 -11.40
N VAL A 3 5.09 -7.96 -10.29
CA VAL A 3 6.26 -8.02 -9.40
C VAL A 3 6.02 -9.15 -8.42
N GLU A 4 6.91 -10.15 -8.44
CA GLU A 4 6.89 -11.22 -7.43
C GLU A 4 7.53 -10.70 -6.15
N ILE A 5 6.72 -10.56 -5.10
CA ILE A 5 7.22 -10.31 -3.75
C ILE A 5 6.86 -11.55 -2.93
N HIS A 6 7.87 -12.32 -2.54
CA HIS A 6 7.72 -13.51 -1.68
C HIS A 6 6.62 -14.49 -2.11
N GLY A 7 6.56 -14.86 -3.40
CA GLY A 7 5.65 -15.90 -3.89
C GLY A 7 4.17 -15.49 -4.03
N LYS A 8 3.84 -14.21 -3.80
CA LYS A 8 2.53 -13.64 -4.16
C LYS A 8 2.70 -12.74 -5.38
N GLN A 9 1.79 -12.88 -6.35
CA GLN A 9 1.73 -12.03 -7.54
C GLN A 9 1.14 -10.67 -7.16
N TYR A 10 1.95 -9.62 -7.12
CA TYR A 10 1.47 -8.27 -6.86
C TYR A 10 1.20 -7.57 -8.18
N VAL A 11 -0.07 -7.20 -8.38
CA VAL A 11 -0.50 -6.37 -9.49
C VAL A 11 -0.13 -4.94 -9.18
N THR A 12 0.81 -4.40 -9.95
CA THR A 12 1.26 -3.01 -9.81
C THR A 12 0.14 -2.03 -10.15
N VAL A 13 0.22 -0.78 -9.66
CA VAL A 13 -0.75 0.28 -10.05
C VAL A 13 -0.76 0.47 -11.56
N ALA A 14 0.40 0.36 -12.23
CA ALA A 14 0.51 0.40 -13.68
C ALA A 14 -0.31 -0.70 -14.37
N GLU A 15 -0.33 -1.92 -13.83
CA GLU A 15 -1.13 -3.01 -14.37
C GLU A 15 -2.62 -2.83 -14.09
N ARG A 16 -3.00 -2.24 -12.95
CA ARG A 16 -4.41 -1.89 -12.68
C ARG A 16 -4.93 -0.85 -13.68
N ILE A 17 -4.10 0.13 -14.04
CA ILE A 17 -4.42 1.13 -15.08
C ILE A 17 -4.51 0.48 -16.46
N ALA A 18 -3.60 -0.45 -16.79
CA ALA A 18 -3.64 -1.17 -18.07
C ALA A 18 -4.91 -2.04 -18.19
N GLN A 19 -5.25 -2.81 -17.16
CA GLN A 19 -6.48 -3.60 -17.10
C GLN A 19 -7.73 -2.73 -17.20
N MET A 20 -7.72 -1.57 -16.53
CA MET A 20 -8.80 -0.60 -16.64
C MET A 20 -8.97 -0.07 -18.07
N HIS A 21 -7.87 0.29 -18.75
CA HIS A 21 -7.92 0.74 -20.14
C HIS A 21 -8.40 -0.36 -21.09
N GLU A 22 -7.96 -1.61 -20.92
CA GLU A 22 -8.42 -2.75 -21.71
C GLU A 22 -9.91 -3.07 -21.48
N ALA A 23 -10.36 -3.04 -20.22
CA ALA A 23 -11.75 -3.31 -19.86
C ALA A 23 -12.71 -2.17 -20.24
N SER A 24 -12.19 -0.97 -20.49
CA SER A 24 -13.04 0.19 -20.74
C SER A 24 -13.68 0.21 -22.13
N ASP A 25 -13.29 -0.63 -23.09
CA ASP A 25 -13.98 -0.85 -24.39
C ASP A 25 -14.50 0.44 -25.08
N GLY A 26 -13.75 1.54 -24.97
CA GLY A 26 -14.10 2.87 -25.52
C GLY A 26 -14.82 3.84 -24.57
N VAL A 27 -15.11 3.45 -23.33
CA VAL A 27 -15.65 4.30 -22.26
C VAL A 27 -14.55 5.20 -21.69
N THR A 28 -14.84 6.50 -21.58
CA THR A 28 -13.92 7.46 -20.98
C THR A 28 -13.69 7.15 -19.50
N VAL A 29 -12.46 6.79 -19.16
CA VAL A 29 -11.98 6.73 -17.78
C VAL A 29 -11.42 8.09 -17.41
N VAL A 30 -11.83 8.62 -16.25
CA VAL A 30 -11.30 9.87 -15.71
C VAL A 30 -10.69 9.60 -14.35
N ILE A 31 -9.40 9.91 -14.20
CA ILE A 31 -8.71 9.91 -12.91
C ILE A 31 -8.41 11.36 -12.56
N SER A 32 -8.87 11.80 -11.40
CA SER A 32 -8.64 13.14 -10.88
C SER A 32 -8.07 13.06 -9.48
N THR A 33 -6.97 13.73 -9.21
CA THR A 33 -6.33 13.80 -7.89
C THR A 33 -6.46 15.21 -7.34
N GLU A 34 -6.73 15.30 -6.04
CA GLU A 34 -6.80 16.57 -5.30
C GLU A 34 -6.01 16.45 -3.99
N VAL A 35 -5.25 17.49 -3.65
CA VAL A 35 -4.59 17.61 -2.35
C VAL A 35 -5.64 18.06 -1.34
N VAL A 36 -6.02 17.16 -0.44
CA VAL A 36 -7.03 17.42 0.60
C VAL A 36 -6.42 18.16 1.77
N ARG A 37 -5.15 17.84 2.08
CA ARG A 37 -4.43 18.46 3.19
C ARG A 37 -2.95 18.43 2.90
N ASP A 38 -2.32 19.59 3.02
CA ASP A 38 -0.88 19.75 3.01
C ASP A 38 -0.47 20.44 4.33
N THR A 39 0.44 19.81 5.06
CA THR A 39 0.96 20.28 6.35
C THR A 39 2.44 19.98 6.42
N ASP A 40 3.17 20.69 7.27
CA ASP A 40 4.61 20.52 7.45
C ASP A 40 5.04 19.07 7.80
N THR A 41 4.11 18.24 8.28
CA THR A 41 4.39 16.87 8.72
C THR A 41 3.80 15.79 7.81
N SER A 42 2.79 16.13 7.00
CA SER A 42 2.11 15.15 6.15
C SER A 42 1.35 15.78 5.00
N ILE A 43 1.23 15.02 3.91
CA ILE A 43 0.40 15.33 2.76
C ILE A 43 -0.67 14.26 2.57
N SER A 44 -1.90 14.70 2.32
CA SER A 44 -3.06 13.82 2.07
C SER A 44 -3.67 14.13 0.73
N ILE A 45 -3.82 13.10 -0.08
CA ILE A 45 -4.35 13.18 -1.45
C ILE A 45 -5.60 12.32 -1.53
N LYS A 46 -6.59 12.84 -2.26
CA LYS A 46 -7.77 12.08 -2.69
C LYS A 46 -7.70 11.89 -4.19
N ALA A 47 -7.84 10.65 -4.63
CA ALA A 47 -8.02 10.30 -6.02
C ALA A 47 -9.49 9.93 -6.25
N THR A 48 -10.07 10.44 -7.33
CA THR A 48 -11.40 10.11 -7.81
C THR A 48 -11.27 9.48 -9.18
N VAL A 49 -11.79 8.27 -9.32
CA VAL A 49 -11.76 7.46 -10.53
C VAL A 49 -13.19 7.27 -11.01
N THR A 50 -13.49 7.76 -12.21
CA THR A 50 -14.77 7.53 -12.88
C THR A 50 -14.56 6.57 -14.04
N CYS A 51 -15.26 5.44 -14.01
CA CYS A 51 -15.23 4.41 -15.04
C CYS A 51 -16.64 3.90 -15.34
N ALA A 52 -16.77 2.91 -16.23
CA ALA A 52 -18.06 2.31 -16.58
C ALA A 52 -18.83 1.74 -15.36
N ALA A 53 -18.10 1.29 -14.33
CA ALA A 53 -18.70 0.75 -13.10
C ALA A 53 -19.21 1.84 -12.14
N GLY A 54 -18.84 3.10 -12.34
CA GLY A 54 -19.23 4.23 -11.50
C GLY A 54 -18.06 5.12 -11.10
N THR A 55 -18.28 5.96 -10.09
CA THR A 55 -17.27 6.87 -9.53
C THR A 55 -16.82 6.37 -8.15
N PHE A 56 -15.52 6.15 -8.01
CA PHE A 56 -14.87 5.64 -6.82
C PHE A 56 -13.84 6.64 -6.31
N SER A 57 -13.62 6.69 -5.00
CA SER A 57 -12.62 7.59 -4.41
C SER A 57 -11.69 6.86 -3.45
N GLY A 58 -10.40 7.17 -3.53
CA GLY A 58 -9.36 6.65 -2.66
C GLY A 58 -8.65 7.80 -1.97
N HIS A 59 -8.29 7.61 -0.71
CA HIS A 59 -7.53 8.60 0.07
C HIS A 59 -6.24 7.96 0.54
N ALA A 60 -5.15 8.71 0.50
CA ALA A 60 -3.90 8.31 1.09
C ALA A 60 -3.19 9.49 1.71
N THR A 61 -2.45 9.21 2.79
CA THR A 61 -1.66 10.18 3.52
C THR A 61 -0.25 9.65 3.62
N SER A 62 0.72 10.49 3.28
CA SER A 62 2.15 10.24 3.42
C SER A 62 2.76 11.25 4.39
N ARG A 63 3.78 10.84 5.15
CA ARG A 63 4.48 11.70 6.11
C ARG A 63 5.84 12.12 5.56
N TYR A 64 6.17 13.41 5.68
CA TYR A 64 7.49 13.92 5.27
C TYR A 64 8.64 13.32 6.10
N GLU A 65 8.37 13.01 7.37
CA GLU A 65 9.35 12.40 8.29
C GLU A 65 9.45 10.87 8.13
N ALA A 66 8.72 10.27 7.19
CA ALA A 66 8.81 8.82 6.96
C ALA A 66 10.19 8.44 6.43
N GLY A 67 10.76 7.34 6.91
CA GLY A 67 12.01 6.81 6.37
C GLY A 67 11.80 6.13 5.01
N GLY A 68 12.84 6.09 4.17
CA GLY A 68 12.80 5.38 2.89
C GLY A 68 12.17 6.19 1.76
N ILE A 69 11.47 5.49 0.85
CA ILE A 69 10.87 6.08 -0.36
C ILE A 69 9.76 7.07 0.00
N GLU A 70 9.01 6.80 1.08
CA GLU A 70 7.91 7.63 1.54
C GLU A 70 8.36 9.06 1.93
N GLY A 71 9.52 9.22 2.57
CA GLY A 71 10.06 10.55 2.88
C GLY A 71 10.82 11.23 1.74
N GLN A 72 11.28 10.48 0.73
CA GLN A 72 11.96 11.07 -0.44
C GLN A 72 10.98 11.72 -1.40
N SER A 73 9.78 11.13 -1.55
CA SER A 73 8.75 11.56 -2.49
C SER A 73 7.35 11.37 -1.90
N PRO A 74 7.01 12.08 -0.81
CA PRO A 74 5.77 11.86 -0.07
C PRO A 74 4.52 12.21 -0.88
N LEU A 75 4.60 13.20 -1.77
CA LEU A 75 3.49 13.60 -2.63
C LEU A 75 3.18 12.51 -3.65
N GLU A 76 4.20 12.00 -4.34
CA GLU A 76 4.08 10.95 -5.35
C GLU A 76 3.61 9.63 -4.73
N VAL A 77 4.09 9.31 -3.53
CA VAL A 77 3.65 8.12 -2.78
C VAL A 77 2.20 8.25 -2.33
N ALA A 78 1.79 9.42 -1.82
CA ALA A 78 0.40 9.66 -1.46
C ALA A 78 -0.52 9.62 -2.71
N GLU A 79 -0.07 10.15 -3.83
CA GLU A 79 -0.87 10.20 -5.06
C GLU A 79 -1.09 8.80 -5.63
N THR A 80 -0.01 8.04 -5.81
CA THR A 80 -0.07 6.68 -6.34
C THR A 80 -0.84 5.73 -5.42
N SER A 81 -0.74 5.93 -4.10
CA SER A 81 -1.51 5.17 -3.11
C SER A 81 -3.00 5.52 -3.15
N ALA A 82 -3.36 6.80 -3.30
CA ALA A 82 -4.75 7.24 -3.42
C ALA A 82 -5.39 6.66 -4.70
N ILE A 83 -4.67 6.72 -5.83
CA ILE A 83 -5.11 6.10 -7.10
C ILE A 83 -5.27 4.59 -6.93
N GLY A 84 -4.28 3.91 -6.34
CA GLY A 84 -4.34 2.47 -6.12
C GLY A 84 -5.56 2.02 -5.31
N ARG A 85 -5.97 2.80 -4.30
CA ARG A 85 -7.18 2.59 -3.49
C ARG A 85 -8.45 2.83 -4.29
N ALA A 86 -8.51 3.91 -5.06
CA ALA A 86 -9.66 4.20 -5.92
C ALA A 86 -9.86 3.12 -6.99
N LEU A 87 -8.78 2.64 -7.62
CA LEU A 87 -8.80 1.54 -8.58
C LEU A 87 -9.21 0.21 -7.92
N GLY A 88 -8.72 -0.07 -6.71
CA GLY A 88 -9.13 -1.24 -5.94
C GLY A 88 -10.63 -1.23 -5.62
N PHE A 89 -11.19 -0.08 -5.25
CA PHE A 89 -12.64 0.05 -5.03
C PHE A 89 -13.46 -0.08 -6.30
N ALA A 90 -12.91 0.34 -7.45
CA ALA A 90 -13.52 0.15 -8.76
C ALA A 90 -13.47 -1.32 -9.24
N GLY A 91 -12.88 -2.24 -8.47
CA GLY A 91 -12.75 -3.65 -8.82
C GLY A 91 -11.55 -3.97 -9.70
N TYR A 92 -10.66 -3.00 -9.94
CA TYR A 92 -9.43 -3.18 -10.70
C TYR A 92 -8.28 -3.51 -9.74
N GLY A 93 -8.13 -4.80 -9.46
CA GLY A 93 -7.13 -5.36 -8.55
C GLY A 93 -7.59 -6.71 -8.00
N SER A 94 -6.65 -7.55 -7.55
CA SER A 94 -7.00 -8.84 -6.95
C SER A 94 -7.91 -8.65 -5.74
N VAL A 95 -8.94 -9.49 -5.60
CA VAL A 95 -9.98 -9.45 -4.55
C VAL A 95 -9.39 -9.48 -3.12
N GLU A 96 -8.14 -9.92 -2.97
CA GLU A 96 -7.39 -9.96 -1.70
C GLU A 96 -6.52 -8.71 -1.42
N GLY A 97 -6.41 -7.75 -2.35
CA GLY A 97 -5.35 -6.73 -2.38
C GLY A 97 -5.82 -5.27 -2.49
N ILE A 98 -6.65 -4.81 -1.54
CA ILE A 98 -6.93 -3.38 -1.36
C ILE A 98 -5.71 -2.63 -0.77
N ALA A 99 -4.80 -3.35 -0.09
CA ALA A 99 -3.52 -2.81 0.36
C ALA A 99 -2.56 -2.66 -0.83
N SER A 100 -1.87 -1.52 -0.93
CA SER A 100 -0.79 -1.35 -1.90
C SER A 100 0.38 -2.29 -1.56
N ALA A 101 1.22 -2.63 -2.54
CA ALA A 101 2.39 -3.50 -2.30
C ALA A 101 3.30 -2.91 -1.19
N ASP A 102 3.46 -1.59 -1.17
CA ASP A 102 4.20 -0.86 -0.14
C ASP A 102 3.56 -0.99 1.24
N GLU A 103 2.22 -0.95 1.36
CA GLU A 103 1.54 -1.11 2.64
C GLU A 103 1.70 -2.52 3.22
N VAL A 104 1.73 -3.56 2.38
CA VAL A 104 2.00 -4.94 2.83
C VAL A 104 3.45 -5.09 3.27
N ILE A 105 4.40 -4.50 2.55
CA ILE A 105 5.82 -4.50 2.93
C ILE A 105 6.03 -3.76 4.26
N VAL A 106 5.42 -2.58 4.42
CA VAL A 106 5.51 -1.78 5.65
C VAL A 106 4.84 -2.49 6.82
N ALA A 107 3.67 -3.11 6.65
CA ALA A 107 3.03 -3.93 7.68
C ALA A 107 3.95 -5.09 8.11
N GLN A 108 4.50 -5.84 7.16
CA GLN A 108 5.42 -6.95 7.45
C GLN A 108 6.71 -6.50 8.16
N SER A 109 7.18 -5.28 7.92
CA SER A 109 8.34 -4.72 8.63
C SER A 109 8.06 -4.37 10.09
N ARG A 110 6.79 -4.09 10.44
CA ARG A 110 6.35 -3.75 11.80
C ARG A 110 6.03 -4.97 12.67
N ASP A 111 5.84 -6.13 12.05
CA ASP A 111 5.40 -7.37 12.70
C ASP A 111 6.55 -8.23 13.24
N LYS A 112 7.75 -7.68 13.44
CA LYS A 112 8.89 -8.43 13.99
C LYS A 112 9.39 -7.81 15.28
N TRP A 113 9.67 -8.65 16.27
CA TRP A 113 10.33 -8.24 17.52
C TRP A 113 11.64 -9.00 17.71
N GLY A 114 12.65 -8.32 18.28
CA GLY A 114 13.98 -8.89 18.51
C GLY A 114 14.15 -9.42 19.93
N CYS A 115 14.54 -10.68 20.08
CA CYS A 115 14.92 -11.26 21.36
C CYS A 115 16.31 -10.75 21.79
N LYS A 116 16.43 -10.15 22.99
CA LYS A 116 17.67 -9.52 23.47
C LYS A 116 18.82 -10.50 23.72
N GLU A 117 18.50 -11.73 24.11
CA GLU A 117 19.51 -12.71 24.54
C GLU A 117 20.15 -13.45 23.34
N CYS A 118 19.32 -14.05 22.49
CA CYS A 118 19.77 -14.81 21.33
C CYS A 118 19.86 -13.97 20.04
N ARG A 119 19.50 -12.67 20.10
CA ARG A 119 19.46 -11.72 18.97
C ARG A 119 18.64 -12.21 17.76
N ALA A 120 17.75 -13.16 17.96
CA ALA A 120 16.85 -13.66 16.93
C ALA A 120 15.68 -12.69 16.70
N THR A 121 15.26 -12.56 15.44
CA THR A 121 14.04 -11.86 15.05
C THR A 121 12.89 -12.86 15.02
N ASN A 122 11.80 -12.57 15.73
CA ASN A 122 10.61 -13.43 15.82
C ASN A 122 9.39 -12.66 15.32
N SER A 123 8.32 -13.38 14.96
CA SER A 123 7.04 -12.76 14.63
C SER A 123 6.42 -12.08 15.84
N SER A 124 5.66 -11.01 15.64
CA SER A 124 4.90 -10.33 16.68
C SER A 124 3.82 -11.22 17.30
N ASP A 125 3.32 -12.22 16.56
CA ASP A 125 2.34 -13.20 17.03
C ASP A 125 2.95 -14.25 17.97
N ASP A 126 4.26 -14.49 17.87
CA ASP A 126 4.96 -15.47 18.68
C ASP A 126 5.20 -14.89 20.08
N LYS A 127 4.39 -15.36 21.05
CA LYS A 127 4.58 -15.03 22.48
C LYS A 127 5.89 -15.58 23.03
N VAL A 128 6.46 -16.59 22.39
CA VAL A 128 7.65 -17.32 22.80
C VAL A 128 8.68 -17.30 21.67
N CYS A 129 9.94 -16.99 21.97
CA CYS A 129 11.01 -17.00 20.98
C CYS A 129 11.26 -18.43 20.48
N ILE A 130 11.25 -18.62 19.16
CA ILE A 130 11.41 -19.93 18.53
C ILE A 130 12.80 -20.55 18.76
N ASN A 131 13.82 -19.72 19.03
CA ASN A 131 15.20 -20.17 19.16
C ASN A 131 15.64 -20.39 20.62
N CYS A 132 15.02 -19.71 21.59
CA CYS A 132 15.41 -19.81 23.01
C CYS A 132 14.27 -20.09 23.98
N GLY A 133 13.02 -20.20 23.51
CA GLY A 133 11.88 -20.57 24.34
C GLY A 133 11.43 -19.53 25.35
N ARG A 134 11.92 -18.28 25.31
CA ARG A 134 11.54 -17.21 26.24
C ARG A 134 10.33 -16.40 25.78
N GLU A 135 9.55 -15.94 26.74
CA GLU A 135 8.38 -15.12 26.49
C GLU A 135 8.74 -13.66 26.18
N ARG A 136 7.94 -13.02 25.33
CA ARG A 136 8.09 -11.61 24.95
C ARG A 136 7.95 -10.71 26.19
N GLY A 137 9.05 -10.07 26.60
CA GLY A 137 9.09 -9.15 27.75
C GLY A 137 9.71 -9.71 29.03
N SER A 138 10.29 -10.91 28.98
CA SER A 138 11.09 -11.52 30.06
C SER A 138 12.59 -11.26 29.95
#